data_AF-A0A379UTK1-F1
#
_entry.id   AF-A0A379UTK1-F1
#
_cell.length_a   1.000
_cell.length_b   1.000
_cell.length_c   1.000
_cell.angle_alpha   90.00
_cell.angle_beta   90.00
_cell.angle_gamma   90.00
#
_symmetry.space_group_name_H-M   'P 1'
#
loop_
_entity.id
_entity.type
_entity.pdbx_description
1 polymer ?
#
loop_
_entity_poly.entity_id
_entity_poly.type
_entity_poly.pdbx_seq_one_letter_code
_entity_poly.pdbx_strand_id
1 'polypeptide(L)'
;MPRTPPKLCRLPRPTQDIPARWLVSTIDNALAMLHAGALHINCPFAEPLYGDMNDTGLVWQQRLGDWWQDEKPWLREARRLESDKQRDWFFWRQKRGVVVAGV
;
A
#
# COMPACT_ATOMS: atom_id res chain seq x y z
N MET A 1 18.99 10.12 10.71
CA MET A 1 17.92 9.11 10.69
C MET A 1 18.20 8.10 9.59
N PRO A 2 18.20 6.79 9.86
CA PRO A 2 18.29 5.80 8.78
C PRO A 2 17.02 5.91 7.92
N ARG A 3 17.17 6.18 6.62
CA ARG A 3 16.04 6.14 5.69
C ARG A 3 15.59 4.69 5.57
N THR A 4 14.35 4.40 5.94
CA THR A 4 13.73 3.10 5.66
C THR A 4 13.83 2.84 4.15
N PRO A 5 14.42 1.72 3.69
CA PRO A 5 14.51 1.43 2.27
C PRO A 5 13.09 1.37 1.67
N PRO A 6 12.88 1.93 0.46
CA PRO A 6 11.56 1.94 -0.13
C PRO A 6 11.10 0.50 -0.38
N LYS A 7 9.83 0.23 -0.07
CA LYS A 7 9.21 -1.04 -0.49
C LYS A 7 9.09 -1.05 -2.00
N LEU A 8 9.37 -2.19 -2.62
CA LEU A 8 9.31 -2.35 -4.08
C LEU A 8 8.14 -3.24 -4.48
N CYS A 9 7.24 -2.71 -5.29
CA CYS A 9 6.19 -3.46 -5.98
C CYS A 9 6.57 -3.52 -7.47
N ARG A 10 6.66 -4.72 -8.05
CA ARG A 10 6.96 -4.92 -9.47
C ARG A 10 5.71 -5.41 -10.17
N LEU A 11 5.08 -4.55 -10.97
CA LEU A 11 3.95 -4.98 -11.77
C LEU A 11 4.44 -5.84 -12.95
N PRO A 12 3.69 -6.88 -13.32
CA PRO A 12 3.94 -7.65 -14.53
C PRO A 12 3.66 -6.79 -15.76
N ARG A 13 4.04 -7.30 -16.94
CA ARG A 13 3.62 -6.71 -18.21
C ARG A 13 2.09 -6.64 -18.26
N PRO A 14 1.49 -5.51 -18.65
CA PRO A 14 0.05 -5.36 -18.79
C PRO A 14 -0.52 -6.44 -19.72
N THR A 15 -1.54 -7.14 -19.22
CA THR A 15 -2.36 -8.11 -19.98
C THR A 15 -3.76 -8.17 -19.36
N GLN A 16 -4.77 -8.44 -20.17
CA GLN A 16 -6.15 -8.65 -19.71
C GLN A 16 -6.34 -10.04 -19.05
N ASP A 17 -5.39 -10.96 -19.20
CA ASP A 17 -5.40 -12.27 -18.54
C ASP A 17 -5.23 -12.15 -17.01
N ILE A 18 -4.56 -11.07 -16.57
CA ILE A 18 -4.44 -10.72 -15.16
C ILE A 18 -5.63 -9.83 -14.81
N PRO A 19 -6.54 -10.23 -13.91
CA PRO A 19 -7.78 -9.51 -13.68
C PRO A 19 -7.56 -8.19 -12.92
N ALA A 20 -8.40 -7.18 -13.18
CA ALA A 20 -8.34 -5.87 -12.53
C ALA A 20 -8.32 -5.95 -10.99
N ARG A 21 -9.12 -6.85 -10.41
CA ARG A 21 -9.16 -7.09 -8.96
C ARG A 21 -7.79 -7.47 -8.37
N TRP A 22 -6.96 -8.19 -9.13
CA TRP A 22 -5.62 -8.56 -8.67
C TRP A 22 -4.70 -7.34 -8.62
N LEU A 23 -4.78 -6.46 -9.63
CA LEU A 23 -3.99 -5.23 -9.67
C LEU A 23 -4.32 -4.33 -8.48
N VAL A 24 -5.60 -4.03 -8.26
CA VAL A 24 -6.03 -3.17 -7.14
C VAL A 24 -5.72 -3.81 -5.78
N SER A 25 -5.92 -5.13 -5.63
CA SER A 25 -5.56 -5.85 -4.39
C SER A 25 -4.06 -5.82 -4.10
N THR A 26 -3.23 -5.87 -5.15
CA THR A 26 -1.75 -5.82 -5.01
C THR A 26 -1.31 -4.46 -4.52
N ILE A 27 -1.91 -3.38 -5.05
CA ILE A 27 -1.64 -2.01 -4.62
C ILE A 27 -2.15 -1.81 -3.18
N ASP A 28 -3.38 -2.23 -2.89
CA ASP A 28 -3.98 -2.12 -1.57
C ASP A 28 -3.14 -2.83 -0.49
N ASN A 29 -2.71 -4.06 -0.74
CA ASN A 29 -1.84 -4.80 0.18
C ASN A 29 -0.48 -4.08 0.37
N ALA A 30 0.14 -3.61 -0.72
CA ALA A 30 1.41 -2.90 -0.63
C ALA A 30 1.31 -1.63 0.22
N LEU A 31 0.20 -0.89 0.10
CA LEU A 31 -0.11 0.30 0.90
C LEU A 31 -0.44 -0.08 2.36
N ALA A 32 -1.30 -1.08 2.57
CA ALA A 32 -1.68 -1.56 3.90
C ALA A 32 -0.47 -2.03 4.72
N MET A 33 0.51 -2.63 4.07
CA MET A 33 1.72 -3.12 4.70
C MET A 33 2.77 -2.00 4.91
N LEU A 34 2.60 -0.82 4.31
CA LEU A 34 3.55 0.28 4.42
C LEU A 34 3.32 1.06 5.72
N HIS A 35 4.10 0.72 6.76
CA HIS A 35 4.04 1.43 8.03
C HIS A 35 4.68 2.83 7.97
N ALA A 36 5.82 2.95 7.28
CA ALA A 36 6.56 4.19 7.08
C ALA A 36 7.50 4.08 5.87
N GLY A 37 7.91 5.23 5.32
CA GLY A 37 8.79 5.30 4.15
C GLY A 37 8.01 5.40 2.83
N ALA A 38 8.66 5.04 1.73
CA ALA A 38 8.10 5.15 0.38
C ALA A 38 7.79 3.79 -0.24
N LEU A 39 6.81 3.74 -1.13
CA LEU A 39 6.51 2.61 -2.00
C LEU A 39 6.92 2.96 -3.44
N HIS A 40 7.84 2.19 -4.01
CA HIS A 40 8.21 2.26 -5.42
C HIS A 40 7.43 1.22 -6.20
N ILE A 41 6.63 1.66 -7.18
CA ILE A 41 5.87 0.78 -8.06
C ILE A 41 6.51 0.82 -9.45
N ASN A 42 7.08 -0.29 -9.88
CA ASN A 42 7.67 -0.44 -11.21
C ASN A 42 6.60 -0.91 -12.21
N CYS A 43 6.33 -0.11 -13.24
CA CYS A 43 5.26 -0.32 -14.21
C CYS A 43 5.83 -0.47 -15.63
N PRO A 44 6.00 -1.71 -16.15
CA PRO A 44 6.46 -1.89 -17.52
C PRO A 44 5.31 -1.65 -18.51
N PHE A 45 5.52 -0.81 -19.53
CA PHE A 45 4.60 -0.65 -20.66
C PHE A 45 5.32 -0.96 -21.96
N ALA A 46 4.67 -1.70 -22.85
CA ALA A 46 5.20 -2.00 -24.18
C ALA A 46 4.66 -0.98 -25.20
N GLU A 47 5.46 -0.66 -26.20
CA GLU A 47 5.01 0.13 -27.35
C GLU A 47 3.91 -0.62 -28.14
N PRO A 48 2.99 0.10 -28.83
CA PRO A 48 2.93 1.56 -28.97
C PRO A 48 2.36 2.27 -27.72
N LEU A 49 2.98 3.40 -27.34
CA LEU A 49 2.55 4.22 -26.18
C LEU A 49 1.57 5.34 -26.56
N TYR A 50 1.38 5.58 -27.85
CA TYR A 50 0.54 6.64 -28.40
C TYR A 50 -0.52 6.04 -29.33
N GLY A 51 -1.70 6.64 -29.35
CA GLY A 51 -2.84 6.23 -30.16
C GLY A 51 -4.14 6.78 -29.57
N ASP A 52 -5.22 6.72 -30.33
CA ASP A 52 -6.53 7.13 -29.84
C ASP A 52 -7.08 6.13 -28.83
N MET A 53 -7.80 6.64 -27.82
CA MET A 53 -8.45 5.81 -26.83
C MET A 53 -9.60 5.04 -27.48
N ASN A 54 -9.64 3.72 -27.27
CA ASN A 54 -10.71 2.85 -27.72
C ASN A 54 -11.23 2.01 -26.55
N ASP A 55 -12.20 1.13 -26.80
CA ASP A 55 -12.81 0.32 -25.74
C ASP A 55 -11.92 -0.86 -25.26
N THR A 56 -10.65 -0.92 -25.69
CA THR A 56 -9.71 -1.98 -25.26
C THR A 56 -9.52 -1.91 -23.75
N GLY A 57 -9.89 -2.98 -23.06
CA GLY A 57 -9.76 -3.08 -21.61
C GLY A 57 -10.93 -2.48 -20.83
N LEU A 58 -11.93 -1.88 -21.48
CA LEU A 58 -13.11 -1.33 -20.80
C LEU A 58 -13.87 -2.42 -20.02
N VAL A 59 -14.13 -3.56 -20.65
CA VAL A 59 -14.79 -4.72 -20.01
C VAL A 59 -13.96 -5.24 -18.82
N TRP A 60 -12.64 -5.21 -18.94
CA TRP A 60 -11.71 -5.62 -17.87
C TRP A 60 -11.82 -4.67 -16.66
N GLN A 61 -11.91 -3.35 -16.89
CA GLN A 61 -12.09 -2.35 -15.83
C GLN A 61 -13.47 -2.44 -15.17
N GLN A 62 -14.52 -2.67 -15.97
CA GLN A 62 -15.90 -2.79 -15.49
C GLN A 62 -16.12 -4.00 -14.56
N ARG A 63 -15.20 -4.97 -14.53
CA ARG A 63 -15.24 -6.08 -13.54
C ARG A 63 -15.09 -5.62 -12.09
N LEU A 64 -14.61 -4.40 -11.85
CA LEU A 64 -14.60 -3.78 -10.51
C LEU A 64 -15.97 -3.21 -10.12
N GLY A 65 -16.89 -3.05 -11.08
CA GLY A 65 -18.26 -2.60 -10.83
C GLY A 65 -18.32 -1.23 -10.14
N ASP A 66 -19.17 -1.14 -9.12
CA ASP A 66 -19.41 0.10 -8.37
C ASP A 66 -18.21 0.54 -7.51
N TRP A 67 -17.14 -0.26 -7.43
CA TRP A 67 -15.91 0.15 -6.74
C TRP A 67 -15.31 1.44 -7.32
N TRP A 68 -15.51 1.71 -8.62
CA TRP A 68 -15.10 2.99 -9.23
C TRP A 68 -15.79 4.22 -8.62
N GLN A 69 -16.89 4.04 -7.88
CA GLN A 69 -17.64 5.07 -7.17
C GLN A 69 -17.50 4.96 -5.65
N ASP A 70 -16.73 3.99 -5.13
CA ASP A 70 -16.47 3.84 -3.69
C ASP A 70 -15.23 4.66 -3.29
N GLU A 71 -15.20 5.10 -2.03
CA GLU A 71 -14.07 5.83 -1.43
C GLU A 71 -13.09 4.89 -0.72
N LYS A 72 -13.41 3.60 -0.67
CA LYS A 72 -12.70 2.61 0.14
C LYS A 72 -11.82 1.68 -0.71
N PRO A 73 -10.70 1.18 -0.16
CA PRO A 73 -9.87 0.17 -0.83
C PRO A 73 -10.68 -1.07 -1.20
N TRP A 74 -10.29 -1.72 -2.30
CA TRP A 74 -10.86 -2.98 -2.77
C TRP A 74 -10.56 -4.10 -1.77
N LEU A 75 -9.31 -4.20 -1.35
CA LEU A 75 -8.84 -5.08 -0.28
C LEU A 75 -8.48 -4.24 0.94
N ARG A 76 -9.13 -4.52 2.08
CA ARG A 76 -8.82 -3.84 3.35
C ARG A 76 -8.04 -4.75 4.26
N GLU A 77 -6.76 -4.48 4.37
CA GLU A 77 -5.87 -5.12 5.33
C GLU A 77 -5.41 -4.06 6.34
N ALA A 78 -5.75 -4.25 7.62
CA ALA A 78 -5.44 -3.29 8.67
C ALA A 78 -4.35 -3.87 9.58
N ARG A 79 -3.08 -3.60 9.26
CA ARG A 79 -1.97 -4.02 10.11
C ARG A 79 -1.60 -2.90 11.08
N ARG A 80 -1.97 -3.05 12.35
CA ARG A 80 -1.47 -2.20 13.43
C ARG A 80 -0.15 -2.75 13.96
N LEU A 81 0.86 -1.90 13.98
CA LEU A 81 2.13 -2.15 14.66
C LEU A 81 2.12 -1.29 15.92
N GLU A 82 1.67 -1.88 17.02
CA GLU A 82 1.64 -1.26 18.33
C GLU A 82 2.42 -2.13 19.31
N SER A 83 3.11 -1.51 20.25
CA SER A 83 3.79 -2.21 21.34
C SER A 83 2.82 -2.48 22.48
N ASP A 84 3.01 -3.60 23.18
CA ASP A 84 2.26 -3.88 24.39
C ASP A 84 2.55 -2.86 25.50
N LYS A 85 1.53 -2.66 26.34
CA LYS A 85 1.66 -1.84 27.56
C LYS A 85 2.71 -2.46 28.49
N GLN A 86 3.65 -1.63 28.93
CA GLN A 86 4.68 -2.03 29.90
C GLN A 86 4.06 -2.14 31.29
N ARG A 87 3.96 -3.39 31.80
CA ARG A 87 3.23 -3.72 33.03
C ARG A 87 3.89 -3.14 34.29
N ASP A 88 5.20 -2.95 34.25
CA ASP A 88 6.05 -2.45 35.32
C ASP A 88 6.20 -0.92 35.32
N TRP A 89 5.47 -0.21 34.46
CA TRP A 89 5.49 1.25 34.38
C TRP A 89 5.24 1.94 35.74
N PHE A 90 4.35 1.39 36.56
CA PHE A 90 4.05 1.91 37.90
C PHE A 90 5.25 1.91 38.85
N PHE A 91 6.18 0.97 38.67
CA PHE A 91 7.42 0.89 39.42
C PHE A 91 8.46 1.90 38.87
N TRP A 92 8.63 1.94 37.54
CA TRP A 92 9.63 2.79 36.89
C TRP A 92 9.37 4.29 37.04
N ARG A 93 8.09 4.71 37.00
CA ARG A 93 7.73 6.13 37.16
C ARG A 93 8.13 6.74 38.51
N GLN A 94 8.46 5.91 39.51
CA GLN A 94 8.89 6.36 40.84
C GLN A 94 10.43 6.47 40.97
N LYS A 95 11.18 6.03 39.96
CA LYS A 95 12.65 6.13 39.93
C LYS A 95 13.07 7.50 39.39
N ARG A 96 14.32 7.89 39.65
CA ARG A 96 14.92 9.07 39.00
C ARG A 96 15.08 8.77 37.51
N GLY A 97 14.27 9.41 36.69
CA GLY A 97 14.29 9.26 35.24
C GLY A 97 14.42 10.61 34.54
N VAL A 98 14.80 10.56 33.26
CA VAL A 98 14.87 11.73 32.38
C VAL A 98 14.00 11.44 31.17
N VAL A 99 13.25 12.44 30.71
CA VAL A 99 12.47 12.38 29.46
C VAL A 99 13.21 13.20 28.41
N VAL A 100 13.44 12.60 27.25
CA VAL A 100 13.96 13.29 26.07
C VAL A 100 12.89 13.20 24.99
N ALA A 101 12.46 14.34 24.47
CA ALA A 101 11.48 14.42 23.40
C ALA A 101 12.20 14.79 22.09
N GLY A 102 12.02 13.95 21.07
CA GLY A 102 12.49 14.17 19.70
C GLY A 102 11.32 14.25 18.72
N VAL A 103 11.66 14.24 17.43
CA VAL A 103 10.72 14.25 16.29
C VAL A 103 10.86 12.96 15.50
#